data_AF-A0A2I0P3U3-F1
#
_entry.id   AF-A0A2I0P3U3-F1
#
_cell.length_a   1.000
_cell.length_b   1.000
_cell.length_c   1.000
_cell.angle_alpha   90.00
_cell.angle_beta   90.00
_cell.angle_gamma   90.00
#
_symmetry.space_group_name_H-M   'P 1'
#
loop_
_entity.id
_entity.type
_entity.pdbx_description
1 polymer ?
#
loop_
_entity_poly.entity_id
_entity_poly.type
_entity_poly.pdbx_seq_one_letter_code
_entity_poly.pdbx_strand_id
1 'polypeptide(L)'
;MVHDYPETRQSPEPSKDGSQNPVEQKTHAHGPPEKATIDVRHVILILSGKGGVGKSTVAVNLAYALAARGKQTGLLDLDIHGPNIPKMLGLEEHQLLSDGNKLVPVRMTGTLQVISMAFLLQKKSDPVVWRGAIKMGVIRQFLSDVKWGSLDYLIVDLPPGTGDEALTIAQIAPNVRGAVIVTTPQDVATLDSTKAITFAEMLEVPVLGVIENMSGFACPHCHGEIDLFGHGGGERIAEEHHVPFLGKIPIDIQMREAGDAGHPFIGKKTDSPSWKAIDAVMDRLMDSIESSN
;
A
#
# COMPACT_ATOMS: atom_id res chain seq x y z
N MET A 1 -11.25 -37.16 -75.31
CA MET A 1 -10.68 -36.73 -74.02
C MET A 1 -11.83 -36.58 -73.04
N VAL A 2 -11.59 -37.01 -71.81
CA VAL A 2 -12.39 -36.93 -70.57
C VAL A 2 -12.66 -38.33 -70.06
N HIS A 3 -12.01 -38.60 -68.92
CA HIS A 3 -12.07 -39.79 -68.11
C HIS A 3 -13.40 -39.87 -67.37
N ASP A 4 -13.90 -41.09 -67.22
CA ASP A 4 -14.92 -41.47 -66.26
C ASP A 4 -14.31 -42.47 -65.27
N TYR A 5 -14.64 -42.29 -63.99
CA TYR A 5 -14.10 -43.07 -62.86
C TYR A 5 -14.76 -44.46 -62.76
N PRO A 6 -14.06 -45.43 -62.14
CA PRO A 6 -14.74 -46.25 -61.16
C PRO A 6 -13.94 -46.55 -59.88
N GLU A 7 -14.70 -46.55 -58.78
CA GLU A 7 -14.74 -47.42 -57.59
C GLU A 7 -13.47 -47.96 -56.88
N THR A 8 -13.38 -47.54 -55.61
CA THR A 8 -13.00 -48.23 -54.35
C THR A 8 -12.13 -49.51 -54.37
N ARG A 9 -11.00 -49.42 -53.67
CA ARG A 9 -10.30 -50.54 -53.00
C ARG A 9 -10.05 -50.19 -51.52
N GLN A 10 -10.36 -51.13 -50.62
CA GLN A 10 -10.00 -51.10 -49.20
C GLN A 10 -8.53 -51.50 -48.97
N SER A 11 -7.92 -50.96 -47.90
CA SER A 11 -6.94 -51.53 -46.93
C SER A 11 -5.97 -50.45 -46.44
N PRO A 12 -5.28 -50.55 -45.27
CA PRO A 12 -5.51 -51.34 -44.05
C PRO A 12 -5.52 -50.46 -42.76
N GLU A 13 -5.78 -51.08 -41.60
CA GLU A 13 -5.71 -50.45 -40.26
C GLU A 13 -4.32 -49.87 -39.93
N PRO A 14 -4.23 -48.74 -39.18
CA PRO A 14 -2.95 -48.25 -38.70
C PRO A 14 -2.45 -49.08 -37.51
N SER A 15 -1.20 -49.52 -37.64
CA SER A 15 -0.38 -50.21 -36.66
C SER A 15 -0.22 -49.43 -35.36
N LYS A 16 -0.42 -50.11 -34.22
CA LYS A 16 0.04 -49.70 -32.90
C LYS A 16 1.56 -49.86 -32.82
N ASP A 17 2.32 -48.77 -32.95
CA ASP A 17 3.47 -48.53 -32.08
C ASP A 17 3.98 -47.09 -32.24
N GLY A 18 4.30 -46.44 -31.13
CA GLY A 18 4.65 -45.03 -31.09
C GLY A 18 4.41 -44.40 -29.73
N SER A 19 4.82 -45.08 -28.66
CA SER A 19 4.89 -44.54 -27.31
C SER A 19 5.99 -43.47 -27.23
N GLN A 20 5.68 -42.25 -27.69
CA GLN A 20 6.44 -41.07 -27.31
C GLN A 20 5.85 -40.55 -25.99
N ASN A 21 6.55 -40.86 -24.89
CA ASN A 21 6.30 -40.27 -23.59
C ASN A 21 6.28 -38.74 -23.72
N PRO A 22 5.22 -38.04 -23.26
CA PRO A 22 5.30 -36.60 -23.10
C PRO A 22 6.39 -36.31 -22.07
N VAL A 23 7.36 -35.47 -22.44
CA VAL A 23 8.31 -34.90 -21.50
C VAL A 23 7.50 -34.20 -20.42
N GLU A 24 7.43 -34.81 -19.23
CA GLU A 24 6.90 -34.19 -18.03
C GLU A 24 7.67 -32.90 -17.78
N GLN A 25 7.08 -31.77 -18.17
CA GLN A 25 7.44 -30.49 -17.61
C GLN A 25 7.19 -30.60 -16.11
N LYS A 26 8.28 -30.81 -15.36
CA LYS A 26 8.30 -30.64 -13.92
C LYS A 26 7.78 -29.25 -13.61
N THR A 27 6.52 -29.16 -13.25
CA THR A 27 5.96 -28.00 -12.58
C THR A 27 6.72 -27.91 -11.26
N HIS A 28 7.74 -27.04 -11.22
CA HIS A 28 8.29 -26.61 -9.96
C HIS A 28 7.15 -25.96 -9.19
N ALA A 29 6.53 -26.69 -8.27
CA ALA A 29 5.72 -26.12 -7.22
C ALA A 29 6.61 -25.12 -6.50
N HIS A 30 6.50 -23.84 -6.88
CA HIS A 30 7.25 -22.77 -6.26
C HIS A 30 6.67 -22.61 -4.86
N GLY A 31 7.48 -22.92 -3.85
CA GLY A 31 7.20 -22.48 -2.49
C GLY A 31 7.04 -20.95 -2.44
N PRO A 32 6.55 -20.42 -1.31
CA PRO A 32 6.42 -18.97 -1.15
C PRO A 32 7.73 -18.27 -1.50
N PRO A 33 7.68 -17.09 -2.16
CA PRO A 33 8.87 -16.39 -2.60
C PRO A 33 9.77 -16.05 -1.41
N GLU A 34 11.09 -16.11 -1.60
CA GLU A 34 12.05 -15.75 -0.56
C GLU A 34 11.83 -14.30 -0.10
N LYS A 35 11.89 -14.04 1.21
CA LYS A 35 11.73 -12.68 1.75
C LYS A 35 12.87 -11.77 1.29
N ALA A 36 12.58 -10.49 1.12
CA ALA A 36 13.54 -9.45 0.77
C ALA A 36 14.52 -9.21 1.93
N THR A 37 15.75 -8.82 1.59
CA THR A 37 16.79 -8.51 2.59
C THR A 37 16.74 -7.02 2.93
N ILE A 38 16.05 -6.67 4.02
CA ILE A 38 15.95 -5.31 4.56
C ILE A 38 16.05 -5.38 6.09
N ASP A 39 16.79 -4.44 6.68
CA ASP A 39 16.89 -4.28 8.15
C ASP A 39 15.77 -3.36 8.65
N VAL A 40 14.63 -3.95 8.98
CA VAL A 40 13.43 -3.25 9.46
C VAL A 40 12.78 -4.02 10.60
N ARG A 41 12.42 -3.33 11.69
CA ARG A 41 11.71 -3.96 12.82
C ARG A 41 10.24 -4.19 12.55
N HIS A 42 9.54 -3.20 11.99
CA HIS A 42 8.11 -3.28 11.73
C HIS A 42 7.75 -2.76 10.34
N VAL A 43 7.14 -3.60 9.51
CA VAL A 43 6.49 -3.17 8.27
C VAL A 43 4.98 -3.04 8.53
N ILE A 44 4.43 -1.86 8.24
CA ILE A 44 3.02 -1.54 8.41
C ILE A 44 2.42 -1.25 7.04
N LEU A 45 1.39 -2.01 6.69
CA LEU A 45 0.69 -1.85 5.42
C LEU A 45 -0.48 -0.89 5.60
N ILE A 46 -0.61 0.12 4.73
CA ILE A 46 -1.75 1.03 4.73
C ILE A 46 -2.69 0.62 3.59
N LEU A 47 -3.88 0.16 3.94
CA LEU A 47 -4.88 -0.37 3.01
C LEU A 47 -6.15 0.49 3.00
N SER A 48 -6.90 0.42 1.90
CA SER A 48 -8.24 1.00 1.79
C SER A 48 -9.06 0.23 0.76
N GLY A 49 -10.35 0.07 1.01
CA GLY A 49 -11.23 -0.66 0.08
C GLY A 49 -11.53 0.07 -1.23
N LYS A 50 -11.38 1.40 -1.27
CA LYS A 50 -11.64 2.24 -2.44
C LYS A 50 -10.67 3.42 -2.53
N GLY A 51 -10.55 3.98 -3.72
CA GLY A 51 -9.84 5.25 -3.94
C GLY A 51 -10.56 6.43 -3.28
N GLY A 52 -9.81 7.51 -3.00
CA GLY A 52 -10.36 8.78 -2.53
C GLY A 52 -10.63 8.89 -1.02
N VAL A 53 -10.38 7.86 -0.21
CA VAL A 53 -10.53 7.92 1.26
C VAL A 53 -9.41 8.68 1.99
N GLY A 54 -8.38 9.13 1.26
CA GLY A 54 -7.22 9.82 1.83
C GLY A 54 -6.18 8.88 2.46
N LYS A 55 -6.10 7.63 2.00
CA LYS A 55 -5.10 6.64 2.42
C LYS A 55 -3.66 7.17 2.40
N SER A 56 -3.22 7.76 1.28
CA SER A 56 -1.87 8.35 1.15
C SER A 56 -1.65 9.51 2.11
N THR A 57 -2.69 10.31 2.38
CA THR A 57 -2.63 11.37 3.39
C THR A 57 -2.39 10.80 4.78
N VAL A 58 -3.09 9.74 5.15
CA VAL A 58 -2.87 9.05 6.42
C VAL A 58 -1.45 8.46 6.46
N ALA A 59 -1.01 7.76 5.41
CA ALA A 59 0.33 7.16 5.35
C ALA A 59 1.46 8.19 5.55
N VAL A 60 1.40 9.32 4.86
CA VAL A 60 2.37 10.42 5.00
C VAL A 60 2.39 10.97 6.43
N ASN A 61 1.22 11.24 7.00
CA ASN A 61 1.13 11.83 8.33
C ASN A 61 1.57 10.86 9.43
N LEU A 62 1.26 9.56 9.31
CA LEU A 62 1.78 8.53 10.22
C LEU A 62 3.31 8.43 10.11
N ALA A 63 3.87 8.43 8.91
CA ALA A 63 5.32 8.38 8.71
C ALA A 63 6.03 9.59 9.34
N TYR A 64 5.48 10.81 9.17
CA TYR A 64 6.02 11.99 9.83
C TYR A 64 5.84 11.96 11.36
N ALA A 65 4.72 11.45 11.87
CA ALA A 65 4.48 11.35 13.30
C ALA A 65 5.45 10.38 14.00
N LEU A 66 5.85 9.28 13.32
CA LEU A 66 6.92 8.39 13.77
C LEU A 66 8.30 9.07 13.74
N ALA A 67 8.62 9.76 12.64
CA ALA A 67 9.89 10.47 12.50
C ALA A 67 10.02 11.62 13.53
N ALA A 68 8.93 12.33 13.82
CA ALA A 68 8.88 13.37 14.85
C ALA A 68 9.10 12.80 16.27
N ARG A 69 8.77 11.53 16.50
CA ARG A 69 9.07 10.77 17.72
C ARG A 69 10.49 10.16 17.70
N GLY A 70 11.32 10.50 16.72
CA GLY A 70 12.72 10.07 16.62
C GLY A 70 12.92 8.63 16.14
N LYS A 71 11.87 7.98 15.62
CA LYS A 71 11.98 6.63 15.06
C LYS A 71 12.63 6.66 13.68
N GLN A 72 13.46 5.68 13.34
CA GLN A 72 14.00 5.54 11.99
C GLN A 72 12.88 5.06 11.05
N THR A 73 12.45 5.90 10.10
CA THR A 73 11.21 5.66 9.36
C THR A 73 11.40 5.71 7.85
N GLY A 74 10.96 4.66 7.16
CA GLY A 74 10.77 4.64 5.72
C GLY A 74 9.30 4.82 5.35
N LEU A 75 9.04 5.52 4.25
CA LEU A 75 7.75 5.57 3.56
C LEU A 75 7.94 5.03 2.14
N LEU A 76 7.22 3.96 1.83
CA LEU A 76 7.25 3.28 0.54
C LEU A 76 5.89 3.42 -0.15
N ASP A 77 5.86 4.14 -1.26
CA ASP A 77 4.67 4.33 -2.09
C ASP A 77 4.65 3.32 -3.24
N LEU A 78 3.67 2.41 -3.21
CA LEU A 78 3.45 1.38 -4.23
C LEU A 78 2.22 1.68 -5.11
N ASP A 79 1.56 2.83 -4.95
CA ASP A 79 0.41 3.23 -5.76
C ASP A 79 0.86 3.96 -7.04
N ILE A 80 1.17 3.17 -8.07
CA ILE A 80 1.59 3.70 -9.37
C ILE A 80 0.45 4.38 -10.16
N HIS A 81 -0.81 4.07 -9.84
CA HIS A 81 -1.97 4.59 -10.57
C HIS A 81 -2.46 5.93 -10.01
N GLY A 82 -2.18 6.20 -8.73
CA GLY A 82 -2.42 7.48 -8.11
C GLY A 82 -1.30 7.87 -7.15
N PRO A 83 -0.07 8.11 -7.63
CA PRO A 83 1.07 8.41 -6.76
C PRO A 83 0.92 9.80 -6.15
N ASN A 84 0.18 9.88 -5.04
CA ASN A 84 -0.09 11.13 -4.34
C ASN A 84 1.09 11.54 -3.45
N ILE A 85 1.89 10.57 -2.97
CA ILE A 85 2.98 10.83 -2.03
C ILE A 85 4.04 11.79 -2.60
N PRO A 86 4.56 11.62 -3.82
CA PRO A 86 5.47 12.58 -4.41
C PRO A 86 4.92 14.01 -4.44
N LYS A 87 3.63 14.17 -4.80
CA LYS A 87 2.97 15.49 -4.78
C LYS A 87 2.91 16.07 -3.38
N MET A 88 2.41 15.29 -2.43
CA MET A 88 2.26 15.71 -1.03
C MET A 88 3.57 16.11 -0.34
N LEU A 89 4.70 15.65 -0.87
CA LEU A 89 6.04 15.90 -0.32
C LEU A 89 6.88 16.85 -1.18
N GLY A 90 6.34 17.40 -2.28
CA GLY A 90 7.08 18.27 -3.19
C GLY A 90 8.19 17.56 -3.97
N LEU A 91 8.04 16.25 -4.19
CA LEU A 91 9.00 15.36 -4.87
C LEU A 91 8.54 14.97 -6.28
N GLU A 92 7.62 15.74 -6.84
CA GLU A 92 6.99 15.48 -8.13
C GLU A 92 7.96 15.38 -9.31
N GLU A 93 9.03 16.16 -9.28
CA GLU A 93 10.07 16.18 -10.31
C GLU A 93 11.28 15.35 -9.91
N HIS A 94 11.18 14.60 -8.80
CA HIS A 94 12.26 13.74 -8.33
C HIS A 94 12.31 12.46 -9.16
N GLN A 95 13.51 12.13 -9.63
CA GLN A 95 13.79 10.88 -10.35
C GLN A 95 14.54 9.93 -9.43
N LEU A 96 14.33 8.62 -9.64
CA LEU A 96 15.01 7.62 -8.84
C LEU A 96 16.53 7.70 -9.06
N LEU A 97 17.26 7.95 -7.98
CA LEU A 97 18.72 8.02 -8.00
C LEU A 97 19.33 6.67 -7.63
N SER A 98 20.47 6.38 -8.25
CA SER A 98 21.26 5.19 -8.00
C SER A 98 22.69 5.57 -7.61
N ASP A 99 23.24 4.85 -6.65
CA ASP A 99 24.64 4.92 -6.23
C ASP A 99 25.25 3.51 -6.28
N GLY A 100 25.94 3.22 -7.39
CA GLY A 100 26.35 1.88 -7.78
C GLY A 100 25.14 1.00 -8.09
N ASN A 101 25.07 -0.17 -7.45
CA ASN A 101 23.96 -1.11 -7.62
C ASN A 101 22.80 -0.88 -6.64
N LYS A 102 22.82 0.20 -5.86
CA LYS A 102 21.81 0.49 -4.84
C LYS A 102 21.07 1.78 -5.17
N LEU A 103 19.78 1.81 -4.86
CA LEU A 103 18.91 2.96 -5.00
C LEU A 103 19.05 3.88 -3.77
N VAL A 104 18.98 5.19 -3.98
CA VAL A 104 19.08 6.18 -2.91
C VAL A 104 17.69 6.71 -2.57
N PRO A 105 17.20 6.53 -1.32
CA PRO A 105 15.92 7.09 -0.93
C PRO A 105 16.01 8.60 -0.73
N VAL A 106 14.91 9.31 -0.97
CA VAL A 106 14.82 10.74 -0.69
C VAL A 106 14.78 10.95 0.81
N ARG A 107 15.70 11.76 1.35
CA ARG A 107 15.70 12.14 2.76
C ARG A 107 14.77 13.33 2.96
N MET A 108 13.81 13.17 3.86
CA MET A 108 12.93 14.24 4.31
C MET A 108 13.47 14.86 5.60
N THR A 109 12.70 15.75 6.21
CA THR A 109 13.04 16.31 7.52
C THR A 109 13.01 15.23 8.60
N GLY A 110 13.92 15.34 9.57
CA GLY A 110 14.09 14.33 10.62
C GLY A 110 14.71 13.03 10.09
N THR A 111 14.14 11.90 10.51
CA THR A 111 14.61 10.54 10.21
C THR A 111 13.87 9.89 9.03
N LEU A 112 12.95 10.61 8.40
CA LEU A 112 12.07 10.07 7.36
C LEU A 112 12.80 9.93 6.01
N GLN A 113 12.66 8.76 5.39
CA GLN A 113 13.16 8.45 4.05
C GLN A 113 12.01 7.98 3.15
N VAL A 114 12.04 8.31 1.87
CA VAL A 114 10.93 8.07 0.95
C VAL A 114 11.40 7.41 -0.35
N ILE A 115 10.65 6.39 -0.79
CA ILE A 115 10.70 5.82 -2.13
C ILE A 115 9.28 5.73 -2.67
N SER A 116 9.10 6.07 -3.95
CA SER A 116 7.82 5.93 -4.64
C SER A 116 8.01 5.26 -6.00
N MET A 117 7.02 4.45 -6.39
CA MET A 117 6.91 3.94 -7.75
C MET A 117 6.91 5.06 -8.80
N ALA A 118 6.42 6.26 -8.47
CA ALA A 118 6.40 7.39 -9.39
C ALA A 118 7.79 7.84 -9.83
N PHE A 119 8.82 7.62 -9.00
CA PHE A 119 10.20 8.00 -9.33
C PHE A 119 10.78 7.20 -10.52
N LEU A 120 10.12 6.09 -10.89
CA LEU A 120 10.46 5.28 -12.05
C LEU A 120 9.82 5.79 -13.36
N LEU A 121 8.85 6.69 -13.27
CA LEU A 121 8.16 7.24 -14.43
C LEU A 121 8.97 8.39 -15.04
N GLN A 122 9.05 8.42 -16.37
CA GLN A 122 9.69 9.55 -17.06
C GLN A 122 8.79 10.77 -17.09
N LYS A 123 7.47 10.58 -17.25
CA LYS A 123 6.46 11.62 -17.14
C LYS A 123 5.27 11.11 -16.32
N LYS A 124 4.66 12.00 -15.53
CA LYS A 124 3.49 11.68 -14.71
C LYS A 124 2.28 11.20 -15.50
N SER A 125 2.15 11.61 -16.76
CA SER A 125 1.04 11.25 -17.63
C SER A 125 1.22 9.91 -18.34
N ASP A 126 2.39 9.27 -18.19
CA ASP A 126 2.68 8.05 -18.92
C ASP A 126 1.79 6.91 -18.41
N PRO A 127 1.02 6.24 -19.30
CA PRO A 127 0.18 5.12 -18.89
C PRO A 127 1.08 3.96 -18.44
N VAL A 128 0.85 3.49 -17.22
CA VAL A 128 1.62 2.39 -16.65
C VAL A 128 0.90 1.08 -16.88
N VAL A 129 1.43 0.28 -17.81
CA VAL A 129 0.95 -1.09 -18.09
C VAL A 129 2.04 -2.08 -17.72
N TRP A 130 2.23 -2.29 -16.42
CA TRP A 130 3.24 -3.23 -15.90
C TRP A 130 2.60 -4.57 -15.57
N ARG A 131 3.23 -5.66 -16.03
CA ARG A 131 2.80 -7.02 -15.67
C ARG A 131 3.22 -7.34 -14.23
N GLY A 132 2.50 -8.24 -13.56
CA GLY A 132 2.73 -8.60 -12.15
C GLY A 132 4.19 -8.95 -11.82
N ALA A 133 4.88 -9.70 -12.69
CA ALA A 133 6.29 -10.05 -12.48
C ALA A 133 7.23 -8.82 -12.44
N ILE A 134 6.96 -7.80 -13.24
CA ILE A 134 7.74 -6.54 -13.23
C ILE A 134 7.49 -5.81 -11.91
N LYS A 135 6.21 -5.68 -11.52
CA LYS A 135 5.84 -5.02 -10.25
C LYS A 135 6.50 -5.72 -9.06
N MET A 136 6.45 -7.06 -9.00
CA MET A 136 7.11 -7.83 -7.95
C MET A 136 8.62 -7.61 -7.93
N GLY A 137 9.27 -7.59 -9.10
CA GLY A 137 10.70 -7.29 -9.19
C GLY A 137 11.04 -5.90 -8.62
N VAL A 138 10.24 -4.89 -8.95
CA VAL A 138 10.41 -3.52 -8.45
C VAL A 138 10.18 -3.44 -6.94
N ILE A 139 9.11 -4.04 -6.41
CA ILE A 139 8.84 -4.05 -4.95
C ILE A 139 10.00 -4.75 -4.22
N ARG A 140 10.50 -5.88 -4.73
CA ARG A 140 11.67 -6.57 -4.16
C ARG A 140 12.91 -5.69 -4.18
N GLN A 141 13.15 -4.98 -5.27
CA GLN A 141 14.26 -4.03 -5.41
C GLN A 141 14.12 -2.87 -4.42
N PHE A 142 12.92 -2.31 -4.25
CA PHE A 142 12.67 -1.26 -3.27
C PHE A 142 12.90 -1.70 -1.83
N LEU A 143 12.65 -2.97 -1.50
CA LEU A 143 12.99 -3.51 -0.19
C LEU A 143 14.49 -3.78 -0.06
N SER A 144 15.11 -4.46 -1.04
CA SER A 144 16.45 -5.03 -0.87
C SER A 144 17.59 -4.11 -1.32
N ASP A 145 17.33 -3.26 -2.31
CA ASP A 145 18.36 -2.49 -3.00
C ASP A 145 18.31 -0.99 -2.74
N VAL A 146 17.33 -0.52 -1.99
CA VAL A 146 17.35 0.85 -1.47
C VAL A 146 18.26 0.93 -0.25
N LYS A 147 19.05 2.01 -0.18
CA LYS A 147 19.89 2.35 0.98
C LYS A 147 19.05 2.87 2.16
N TRP A 148 18.13 2.05 2.66
CA TRP A 148 17.33 2.37 3.85
C TRP A 148 18.20 2.50 5.10
N GLY A 149 19.23 1.66 5.24
CA GLY A 149 19.88 1.47 6.53
C GLY A 149 18.98 0.68 7.48
N SER A 150 19.13 0.88 8.79
CA SER A 150 18.30 0.25 9.81
C SER A 150 17.04 1.09 10.07
N LEU A 151 15.86 0.49 9.91
CA LEU A 151 14.56 1.12 10.12
C LEU A 151 13.86 0.54 11.35
N ASP A 152 13.27 1.40 12.18
CA ASP A 152 12.30 0.97 13.19
C ASP A 152 10.95 0.65 12.50
N TYR A 153 10.53 1.50 11.55
CA TYR A 153 9.27 1.37 10.86
C TYR A 153 9.40 1.60 9.35
N LEU A 154 8.71 0.78 8.57
CA LEU A 154 8.46 1.01 7.15
C LEU A 154 6.94 1.09 6.93
N ILE A 155 6.44 2.28 6.62
CA ILE A 155 5.06 2.51 6.22
C ILE A 155 4.94 2.25 4.72
N VAL A 156 4.02 1.38 4.32
CA VAL A 156 3.78 1.05 2.90
C VAL A 156 2.40 1.54 2.47
N ASP A 157 2.37 2.53 1.57
CA ASP A 157 1.13 3.00 0.95
C ASP A 157 0.81 2.12 -0.26
N LEU A 158 -0.28 1.35 -0.18
CA LEU A 158 -0.67 0.39 -1.20
C LEU A 158 -1.75 0.97 -2.13
N PRO A 159 -1.89 0.52 -3.38
CA PRO A 159 -3.03 0.91 -4.21
C PRO A 159 -4.39 0.62 -3.53
N PRO A 160 -5.46 1.34 -3.87
CA PRO A 160 -6.79 1.02 -3.34
C PRO A 160 -7.28 -0.36 -3.82
N GLY A 161 -8.06 -1.03 -2.96
CA GLY A 161 -8.64 -2.34 -3.24
C GLY A 161 -7.73 -3.51 -2.86
N THR A 162 -7.91 -4.64 -3.55
CA THR A 162 -7.26 -5.93 -3.25
C THR A 162 -6.31 -6.35 -4.37
N GLY A 163 -5.40 -5.44 -4.75
CA GLY A 163 -4.48 -5.63 -5.88
C GLY A 163 -3.28 -6.55 -5.57
N ASP A 164 -2.58 -6.95 -6.63
CA ASP A 164 -1.41 -7.84 -6.56
C ASP A 164 -0.25 -7.26 -5.73
N GLU A 165 -0.14 -5.93 -5.62
CA GLU A 165 0.92 -5.25 -4.87
C GLU A 165 0.83 -5.56 -3.37
N ALA A 166 -0.38 -5.60 -2.83
CA ALA A 166 -0.64 -5.90 -1.42
C ALA A 166 -0.32 -7.37 -1.09
N LEU A 167 -0.71 -8.30 -1.99
CA LEU A 167 -0.32 -9.70 -1.88
C LEU A 167 1.21 -9.85 -1.96
N THR A 168 1.84 -9.17 -2.92
CA THR A 168 3.28 -9.25 -3.15
C THR A 168 4.05 -8.75 -1.93
N ILE A 169 3.72 -7.56 -1.40
CA ILE A 169 4.42 -7.02 -0.24
C ILE A 169 4.24 -7.91 0.99
N ALA A 170 3.05 -8.46 1.22
CA ALA A 170 2.78 -9.36 2.34
C ALA A 170 3.64 -10.64 2.28
N GLN A 171 3.89 -11.16 1.08
CA GLN A 171 4.72 -12.34 0.87
C GLN A 171 6.22 -12.05 1.00
N ILE A 172 6.71 -10.94 0.44
CA ILE A 172 8.15 -10.70 0.30
C ILE A 172 8.73 -9.81 1.40
N ALA A 173 7.94 -8.96 2.06
CA ALA A 173 8.46 -8.12 3.13
C ALA A 173 8.71 -8.96 4.39
N PRO A 174 9.88 -8.81 5.05
CA PRO A 174 10.06 -9.34 6.39
C PRO A 174 9.28 -8.50 7.41
N ASN A 175 9.02 -9.11 8.57
CA ASN A 175 8.50 -8.41 9.75
C ASN A 175 7.25 -7.54 9.48
N VAL A 176 6.35 -8.02 8.61
CA VAL A 176 5.02 -7.42 8.43
C VAL A 176 4.27 -7.56 9.74
N ARG A 177 4.12 -6.43 10.43
CA ARG A 177 3.49 -6.36 11.74
C ARG A 177 1.97 -6.39 11.63
N GLY A 178 1.45 -5.78 10.58
CA GLY A 178 0.02 -5.78 10.28
C GLY A 178 -0.38 -4.68 9.31
N ALA A 179 -1.70 -4.54 9.13
CA ALA A 179 -2.31 -3.57 8.26
C ALA A 179 -3.16 -2.56 9.05
N VAL A 180 -3.11 -1.30 8.62
CA VAL A 180 -4.02 -0.23 9.03
C VAL A 180 -5.01 0.01 7.90
N ILE A 181 -6.30 -0.06 8.22
CA ILE A 181 -7.38 0.15 7.24
C ILE A 181 -7.86 1.59 7.31
N VAL A 182 -7.80 2.31 6.20
CA VAL A 182 -8.29 3.69 6.08
C VAL A 182 -9.66 3.69 5.42
N THR A 183 -10.62 4.37 6.04
CA THR A 183 -11.99 4.51 5.54
C THR A 183 -12.54 5.93 5.73
N THR A 184 -13.79 6.16 5.30
CA THR A 184 -14.55 7.39 5.53
C THR A 184 -15.90 7.06 6.21
N PRO A 185 -16.55 8.04 6.87
CA PRO A 185 -17.78 7.78 7.65
C PRO A 185 -18.99 7.29 6.85
N GLN A 186 -19.03 7.55 5.54
CA GLN A 186 -20.20 7.31 4.71
C GLN A 186 -20.58 5.83 4.66
N ASP A 187 -21.87 5.51 4.77
CA ASP A 187 -22.37 4.13 4.78
C ASP A 187 -21.95 3.31 3.55
N VAL A 188 -21.79 3.93 2.38
CA VAL A 188 -21.31 3.23 1.17
C VAL A 188 -19.85 2.76 1.30
N ALA A 189 -19.04 3.39 2.18
CA ALA A 189 -17.66 2.96 2.47
C ALA A 189 -17.58 1.71 3.36
N THR A 190 -18.69 1.28 3.98
CA THR A 190 -18.71 0.13 4.90
C THR A 190 -18.38 -1.20 4.21
N LEU A 191 -18.93 -1.41 3.02
CA LEU A 191 -18.66 -2.60 2.20
C LEU A 191 -17.22 -2.63 1.70
N ASP A 192 -16.66 -1.48 1.34
CA ASP A 192 -15.28 -1.41 0.85
C ASP A 192 -14.28 -1.66 1.99
N SER A 193 -14.56 -1.13 3.18
CA SER A 193 -13.71 -1.37 4.36
C SER A 193 -13.76 -2.83 4.80
N THR A 194 -14.95 -3.45 4.77
CA THR A 194 -15.13 -4.89 5.01
C THR A 194 -14.25 -5.69 4.06
N LYS A 195 -14.26 -5.39 2.75
CA LYS A 195 -13.38 -6.08 1.79
C LYS A 195 -11.90 -5.92 2.13
N ALA A 196 -11.47 -4.74 2.58
CA ALA A 196 -10.07 -4.51 2.94
C ALA A 196 -9.66 -5.29 4.19
N ILE A 197 -10.53 -5.40 5.20
CA ILE A 197 -10.31 -6.20 6.41
C ILE A 197 -10.22 -7.68 6.03
N THR A 198 -11.24 -8.22 5.34
CA THR A 198 -11.24 -9.62 4.90
C THR A 198 -10.04 -9.94 4.02
N PHE A 199 -9.61 -9.01 3.18
CA PHE A 199 -8.42 -9.20 2.37
C PHE A 199 -7.14 -9.27 3.22
N ALA A 200 -6.99 -8.43 4.24
CA ALA A 200 -5.87 -8.54 5.17
C ALA A 200 -5.84 -9.92 5.88
N GLU A 201 -7.01 -10.42 6.30
CA GLU A 201 -7.16 -11.76 6.88
C GLU A 201 -6.76 -12.86 5.90
N MET A 202 -7.18 -12.76 4.62
CA MET A 202 -6.78 -13.70 3.57
C MET A 202 -5.27 -13.71 3.31
N LEU A 203 -4.59 -12.59 3.55
CA LEU A 203 -3.14 -12.48 3.47
C LEU A 203 -2.42 -12.95 4.75
N GLU A 204 -3.17 -13.41 5.75
CA GLU A 204 -2.68 -13.73 7.10
C GLU A 204 -1.95 -12.54 7.76
N VAL A 205 -2.37 -11.31 7.43
CA VAL A 205 -1.83 -10.06 7.98
C VAL A 205 -2.77 -9.53 9.07
N PRO A 206 -2.31 -9.39 10.32
CA PRO A 206 -3.14 -8.84 11.40
C PRO A 206 -3.62 -7.43 11.09
N VAL A 207 -4.89 -7.13 11.37
CA VAL A 207 -5.40 -5.75 11.29
C VAL A 207 -5.04 -5.03 12.60
N LEU A 208 -4.11 -4.07 12.52
CA LEU A 208 -3.68 -3.24 13.66
C LEU A 208 -4.76 -2.23 14.05
N GLY A 209 -5.63 -1.88 13.11
CA GLY A 209 -6.87 -1.19 13.37
C GLY A 209 -7.38 -0.35 12.20
N VAL A 210 -8.54 0.27 12.43
CA VAL A 210 -9.25 1.10 11.47
C VAL A 210 -9.09 2.58 11.82
N ILE A 211 -8.79 3.41 10.82
CA ILE A 211 -8.80 4.87 10.89
C ILE A 211 -9.96 5.38 10.05
N GLU A 212 -10.87 6.13 10.67
CA GLU A 212 -11.91 6.86 9.97
C GLU A 212 -11.39 8.26 9.60
N ASN A 213 -10.97 8.42 8.35
CA ASN A 213 -10.51 9.69 7.82
C ASN A 213 -11.68 10.53 7.28
N MET A 214 -11.50 11.84 7.16
CA MET A 214 -12.54 12.77 6.75
C MET A 214 -13.80 12.73 7.64
N SER A 215 -13.60 12.43 8.93
CA SER A 215 -14.68 12.39 9.93
C SER A 215 -14.97 13.81 10.43
N GLY A 216 -16.01 14.42 9.87
CA GLY A 216 -16.31 15.83 10.13
C GLY A 216 -15.30 16.81 9.53
N PHE A 217 -15.46 18.08 9.89
CA PHE A 217 -14.64 19.20 9.43
C PHE A 217 -14.28 20.12 10.60
N ALA A 218 -12.98 20.37 10.75
CA ALA A 218 -12.45 21.29 11.74
C ALA A 218 -12.68 22.73 11.28
N CYS A 219 -13.64 23.42 11.91
CA CYS A 219 -13.97 24.79 11.53
C CYS A 219 -12.79 25.74 11.84
N PRO A 220 -12.24 26.46 10.84
CA PRO A 220 -11.09 27.35 11.05
C PRO A 220 -11.44 28.63 11.85
N HIS A 221 -12.73 28.92 12.04
CA HIS A 221 -13.19 30.12 12.73
C HIS A 221 -13.53 29.90 14.20
N CYS A 222 -14.19 28.79 14.53
CA CYS A 222 -14.66 28.50 15.89
C CYS A 222 -14.01 27.25 16.50
N HIS A 223 -13.19 26.52 15.75
CA HIS A 223 -12.60 25.23 16.14
C HIS A 223 -13.60 24.13 16.56
N GLY A 224 -14.90 24.37 16.33
CA GLY A 224 -15.93 23.35 16.43
C GLY A 224 -15.87 22.37 15.26
N GLU A 225 -16.43 21.19 15.49
CA GLU A 225 -16.52 20.14 14.48
C GLU A 225 -17.87 20.22 13.75
N ILE A 226 -17.83 20.20 12.41
CA ILE A 226 -19.02 20.16 11.56
C ILE A 226 -19.13 18.78 10.96
N ASP A 227 -20.23 18.09 11.21
CA ASP A 227 -20.51 16.81 10.56
C ASP A 227 -20.90 17.03 9.09
N LEU A 228 -20.00 16.65 8.17
CA LEU A 228 -20.21 16.79 6.73
C LEU A 228 -20.74 15.52 6.06
N PHE A 229 -20.39 14.35 6.60
CA PHE A 229 -20.53 13.06 5.91
C PHE A 229 -21.03 11.94 6.82
N GLY A 230 -21.52 12.27 8.01
CA GLY A 230 -21.73 11.35 9.12
C GLY A 230 -20.44 11.12 9.91
N HIS A 231 -20.55 10.32 10.97
CA HIS A 231 -19.44 9.85 11.79
C HIS A 231 -19.70 8.42 12.30
N GLY A 232 -18.63 7.71 12.66
CA GLY A 232 -18.72 6.41 13.35
C GLY A 232 -18.97 5.20 12.42
N GLY A 233 -18.90 5.37 11.10
CA GLY A 233 -18.92 4.26 10.15
C GLY A 233 -17.71 3.33 10.34
N GLY A 234 -16.51 3.90 10.45
CA GLY A 234 -15.27 3.16 10.68
C GLY A 234 -15.22 2.50 12.06
N GLU A 235 -15.77 3.15 13.08
CA GLU A 235 -15.86 2.60 14.44
C GLU A 235 -16.77 1.37 14.48
N ARG A 236 -17.95 1.47 13.87
CA ARG A 236 -18.89 0.35 13.75
C ARG A 236 -18.31 -0.84 13.00
N ILE A 237 -17.61 -0.61 11.89
CA ILE A 237 -16.96 -1.69 11.12
C ILE A 237 -15.85 -2.34 11.95
N ALA A 238 -15.09 -1.55 12.71
CA ALA A 238 -14.06 -2.08 13.59
C ALA A 238 -14.67 -3.02 14.66
N GLU A 239 -15.80 -2.61 15.25
CA GLU A 239 -16.57 -3.43 16.19
C GLU A 239 -17.13 -4.71 15.53
N GLU A 240 -17.77 -4.59 14.36
CA GLU A 240 -18.36 -5.72 13.63
C GLU A 240 -17.33 -6.81 13.29
N HIS A 241 -16.11 -6.40 12.91
CA HIS A 241 -15.01 -7.30 12.56
C HIS A 241 -14.08 -7.62 13.73
N HIS A 242 -14.38 -7.13 14.94
CA HIS A 242 -13.58 -7.35 16.15
C HIS A 242 -12.11 -6.91 16.00
N VAL A 243 -11.88 -5.80 15.29
CA VAL A 243 -10.55 -5.20 15.09
C VAL A 243 -10.46 -3.86 15.84
N PRO A 244 -9.25 -3.37 16.20
CA PRO A 244 -9.12 -2.12 16.92
C PRO A 244 -9.60 -0.90 16.13
N PHE A 245 -10.20 0.08 16.81
CA PHE A 245 -10.47 1.40 16.25
C PHE A 245 -9.41 2.40 16.71
N LEU A 246 -8.57 2.86 15.77
CA LEU A 246 -7.46 3.76 16.07
C LEU A 246 -7.91 5.22 16.24
N GLY A 247 -8.99 5.62 15.57
CA GLY A 247 -9.56 6.94 15.78
C GLY A 247 -10.11 7.60 14.51
N LYS A 248 -10.49 8.87 14.68
CA LYS A 248 -11.12 9.72 13.67
C LYS A 248 -10.19 10.86 13.32
N ILE A 249 -10.00 11.15 12.04
CA ILE A 249 -9.24 12.29 11.55
C ILE A 249 -10.18 13.23 10.79
N PRO A 250 -10.40 14.47 11.26
CA PRO A 250 -11.30 15.40 10.59
C PRO A 250 -10.64 16.03 9.36
N ILE A 251 -11.49 16.52 8.44
CA ILE A 251 -11.04 17.38 7.35
C ILE A 251 -10.53 18.68 7.95
N ASP A 252 -9.30 19.07 7.57
CA ASP A 252 -8.67 20.32 7.97
C ASP A 252 -8.09 21.03 6.74
N ILE A 253 -8.44 22.31 6.62
CA ILE A 253 -7.95 23.19 5.56
C ILE A 253 -6.42 23.25 5.58
N GLN A 254 -5.80 23.35 6.76
CA GLN A 254 -4.35 23.44 6.90
C GLN A 254 -3.67 22.15 6.41
N MET A 255 -4.28 20.99 6.65
CA MET A 255 -3.76 19.71 6.16
C MET A 255 -3.85 19.61 4.65
N ARG A 256 -4.99 20.00 4.06
CA ARG A 256 -5.17 20.05 2.61
C ARG A 256 -4.15 21.00 1.96
N GLU A 257 -4.01 22.20 2.50
CA GLU A 257 -3.07 23.22 1.98
C GLU A 257 -1.62 22.77 2.08
N ALA A 258 -1.23 22.12 3.18
CA ALA A 258 0.10 21.56 3.33
C ALA A 258 0.38 20.50 2.26
N GLY A 259 -0.56 19.56 2.06
CA GLY A 259 -0.44 18.52 1.03
C GLY A 259 -0.40 19.08 -0.40
N ASP A 260 -1.27 20.04 -0.72
CA ASP A 260 -1.29 20.69 -2.04
C ASP A 260 -0.01 21.49 -2.31
N ALA A 261 0.58 22.07 -1.27
CA ALA A 261 1.83 22.83 -1.37
C ALA A 261 3.09 21.94 -1.29
N GLY A 262 2.96 20.62 -1.12
CA GLY A 262 4.10 19.70 -1.01
C GLY A 262 4.87 19.80 0.31
N HIS A 263 4.22 20.22 1.40
CA HIS A 263 4.85 20.41 2.70
C HIS A 263 4.28 19.44 3.75
N PRO A 264 5.11 19.02 4.73
CA PRO A 264 4.60 18.25 5.86
C PRO A 264 3.58 19.04 6.66
N PHE A 265 2.48 18.38 7.01
CA PHE A 265 1.50 18.90 7.97
C PHE A 265 1.97 18.68 9.42
N ILE A 266 2.42 17.47 9.74
CA ILE A 266 3.04 17.15 11.03
C ILE A 266 4.44 17.78 11.12
N GLY A 267 4.75 18.44 12.25
CA GLY A 267 6.05 19.06 12.53
C GLY A 267 6.04 20.59 12.56
N LYS A 268 4.98 21.23 12.06
CA LYS A 268 4.67 22.63 12.39
C LYS A 268 3.90 22.62 13.71
N LYS A 269 4.35 23.38 14.73
CA LYS A 269 3.56 23.61 15.95
C LYS A 269 2.33 24.43 15.59
N THR A 270 1.29 23.77 15.10
CA THR A 270 -0.04 24.35 14.93
C THR A 270 -0.98 23.62 15.85
N ASP A 271 -1.73 24.37 16.66
CA ASP A 271 -2.81 23.82 17.48
C ASP A 271 -3.99 23.46 16.55
N SER A 272 -3.85 22.35 15.80
CA SER A 272 -4.86 21.85 14.87
C SER A 272 -5.58 20.63 15.47
N PRO A 273 -6.92 20.54 15.33
CA PRO A 273 -7.68 19.33 15.66
C PRO A 273 -7.16 18.07 14.94
N SER A 274 -6.80 18.18 13.65
CA SER A 274 -6.30 17.01 12.90
C SER A 274 -4.90 16.61 13.34
N TRP A 275 -4.06 17.54 13.78
CA TRP A 275 -2.76 17.21 14.37
C TRP A 275 -2.95 16.36 15.63
N LYS A 276 -3.82 16.81 16.56
CA LYS A 276 -4.13 16.06 17.80
C LYS A 276 -4.74 14.70 17.51
N ALA A 277 -5.62 14.62 16.51
CA ALA A 277 -6.22 13.37 16.07
C ALA A 277 -5.17 12.37 15.54
N ILE A 278 -4.23 12.83 14.69
CA ILE A 278 -3.14 12.00 14.19
C ILE A 278 -2.22 11.55 15.33
N ASP A 279 -1.93 12.44 16.28
CA ASP A 279 -1.09 12.11 17.43
C ASP A 279 -1.72 11.01 18.30
N ALA A 280 -3.01 11.13 18.59
CA ALA A 280 -3.77 10.12 19.33
C ALA A 280 -3.88 8.77 18.57
N VAL A 281 -4.09 8.82 17.25
CA VAL A 281 -4.08 7.63 16.38
C VAL A 281 -2.70 6.95 16.43
N MET A 282 -1.63 7.75 16.39
CA MET A 282 -0.26 7.23 16.43
C MET A 282 0.05 6.57 17.77
N ASP A 283 -0.35 7.18 18.89
CA ASP A 283 -0.13 6.60 20.22
C ASP A 283 -0.80 5.23 20.33
N ARG A 284 -2.07 5.11 19.91
CA ARG A 284 -2.78 3.82 19.90
C ARG A 284 -2.14 2.79 18.96
N LEU A 285 -1.65 3.22 17.79
CA LEU A 285 -0.95 2.35 16.85
C LEU A 285 0.38 1.86 17.43
N MET A 286 1.14 2.72 18.11
CA MET A 286 2.38 2.32 18.75
C MET A 286 2.13 1.38 19.93
N ASP A 287 1.13 1.68 20.75
CA ASP A 287 0.72 0.81 21.86
C ASP A 287 0.34 -0.59 21.38
N SER A 288 -0.38 -0.72 20.26
CA SER A 288 -0.75 -2.02 19.69
C SER A 288 0.43 -2.80 19.11
N ILE A 289 1.49 -2.11 18.70
CA ILE A 289 2.71 -2.74 18.19
C ILE A 289 3.63 -3.16 19.34
N GLU A 290 3.79 -2.30 20.34
CA GLU A 290 4.70 -2.52 21.48
C GLU A 290 4.13 -3.49 22.52
N SER A 291 2.81 -3.55 22.71
CA SER A 291 2.14 -4.46 23.67
C SER A 291 2.05 -5.92 23.23
N SER A 292 2.35 -6.26 21.97
CA SER A 292 2.41 -7.65 21.50
C SER A 292 3.81 -8.07 21.04
N ASN A 293 4.82 -7.52 21.72
CA ASN A 293 6.16 -8.07 21.87
C ASN A 293 6.31 -8.64 23.29
#